data_AF-O48213-F1
#
_entry.id   AF-O48213-F1
#
_cell.length_a   1.000
_cell.length_b   1.000
_cell.length_c   1.000
_cell.angle_alpha   90.00
_cell.angle_beta   90.00
_cell.angle_gamma   90.00
#
_symmetry.space_group_name_H-M   'P 1'
#
loop_
_entity.id
_entity.type
_entity.pdbx_description
1 polymer ?
#
loop_
_entity_poly.entity_id
_entity_poly.type
_entity_poly.pdbx_seq_one_letter_code
_entity_poly.pdbx_strand_id
1 'polypeptide(L)' 'HSLMEGNHSQTTQGLFFTVLLGIYFTILQAYEYIEAPFTIADSVYGSTFFMATGFHGIHVLIGTTFMLICLLRHLN' A
#
# COMPACT_ATOMS: atom_id res chain seq x y z
N HIS A 1 14.55 2.86 -12.82
CA HIS A 1 15.29 3.31 -14.01
C HIS A 1 16.17 4.50 -13.65
N SER A 2 15.58 5.61 -13.19
CA SER A 2 16.31 6.82 -12.76
C SER A 2 17.43 6.58 -11.74
N LEU A 3 17.25 5.64 -10.80
CA LEU A 3 18.32 5.27 -9.86
C LEU A 3 19.53 4.64 -10.56
N MET A 4 19.29 3.80 -11.58
CA MET A 4 20.36 3.16 -12.37
C MET A 4 21.05 4.15 -13.32
N GLU A 5 20.34 5.22 -13.70
CA GLU A 5 20.87 6.32 -14.51
C GLU A 5 21.57 7.41 -13.66
N GLY A 6 21.60 7.26 -12.34
CA GLY A 6 22.18 8.26 -11.42
C GLY A 6 21.32 9.52 -11.23
N ASN A 7 20.08 9.54 -11.71
CA ASN A 7 19.16 10.66 -11.54
C ASN A 7 18.45 10.58 -10.18
N HIS A 8 19.08 11.18 -9.16
CA HIS A 8 18.59 11.16 -7.77
C HIS A 8 17.29 11.96 -7.57
N SER A 9 17.09 13.08 -8.24
CA SER A 9 15.88 13.89 -8.06
C SER A 9 14.63 13.16 -8.56
N GLN A 10 14.69 12.58 -9.76
CA GLN A 10 13.58 11.80 -10.32
C GLN A 10 13.33 10.51 -9.52
N THR A 11 14.39 9.89 -8.99
CA THR A 11 14.27 8.72 -8.10
C THR A 11 13.50 9.08 -6.83
N THR A 12 13.86 10.19 -6.18
CA THR A 12 13.18 10.68 -4.98
C THR A 12 11.71 10.96 -5.26
N GLN A 13 11.42 11.66 -6.35
CA GLN A 13 10.05 12.02 -6.74
C GLN A 13 9.20 10.76 -7.02
N GLY A 14 9.73 9.78 -7.75
CA GLY A 14 9.03 8.53 -8.03
C GLY A 14 8.76 7.68 -6.79
N LEU A 15 9.75 7.53 -5.91
CA LEU A 15 9.60 6.85 -4.62
C LEU A 15 8.57 7.56 -3.73
N PHE A 16 8.63 8.89 -3.64
CA PHE A 16 7.68 9.70 -2.87
C PHE A 16 6.23 9.47 -3.32
N PHE A 17 5.96 9.57 -4.63
CA PHE A 17 4.61 9.33 -5.14
C PHE A 17 4.15 7.89 -4.94
N THR A 18 5.05 6.92 -5.04
CA THR A 18 4.72 5.50 -4.81
C THR A 18 4.30 5.27 -3.35
N VAL A 19 5.01 5.85 -2.38
CA VAL A 19 4.63 5.79 -0.96
C VAL A 19 3.30 6.49 -0.73
N LEU A 20 3.10 7.68 -1.30
CA LEU A 20 1.84 8.42 -1.18
C LEU A 20 0.65 7.62 -1.71
N LEU A 21 0.79 7.01 -2.89
CA LEU A 21 -0.25 6.17 -3.49
C LEU A 21 -0.52 4.90 -2.66
N GLY A 22 0.50 4.30 -2.05
CA GLY A 22 0.33 3.15 -1.13
C GLY A 22 -0.46 3.50 0.13
N ILE A 23 -0.19 4.68 0.72
CA ILE A 23 -0.98 5.19 1.85
C ILE A 23 -2.41 5.48 1.41
N TYR A 24 -2.59 6.12 0.26
CA TYR A 24 -3.92 6.42 -0.28
C TYR A 24 -4.74 5.14 -0.54
N PHE A 25 -4.14 4.12 -1.13
CA PHE A 25 -4.77 2.81 -1.33
C PHE A 25 -5.20 2.19 0.01
N THR A 26 -4.36 2.25 1.04
CA THR A 26 -4.68 1.71 2.36
C THR A 26 -5.88 2.42 3.00
N ILE A 27 -5.98 3.74 2.86
CA ILE A 27 -7.13 4.52 3.34
C ILE A 27 -8.42 4.11 2.62
N LEU A 28 -8.36 3.99 1.29
CA LEU A 28 -9.51 3.54 0.50
C LEU A 28 -9.93 2.10 0.87
N GLN A 29 -8.98 1.20 1.10
CA GLN A 29 -9.28 -0.16 1.52
C GLN A 29 -9.95 -0.20 2.91
N ALA A 30 -9.51 0.65 3.84
CA ALA A 30 -10.15 0.79 5.14
C ALA A 30 -11.58 1.36 5.01
N TYR A 31 -11.77 2.34 4.13
CA TYR A 31 -13.09 2.90 3.84
C TYR A 31 -14.03 1.83 3.23
N GLU A 32 -13.55 1.03 2.28
CA GLU A 32 -14.29 -0.11 1.72
C GLU A 32 -14.76 -1.08 2.82
N TYR A 33 -13.91 -1.37 3.80
CA TYR A 33 -14.26 -2.27 4.92
C TYR A 33 -15.30 -1.68 5.87
N ILE A 34 -15.36 -0.36 6.04
CA ILE A 34 -16.35 0.31 6.89
C ILE A 34 -17.71 0.37 6.20
N GLU A 35 -17.73 0.65 4.90
CA GLU A 35 -18.96 0.80 4.11
C GLU A 35 -19.53 -0.53 3.60
N ALA A 36 -18.76 -1.63 3.67
CA ALA A 36 -19.23 -2.94 3.24
C ALA A 36 -20.50 -3.36 4.02
N PRO A 37 -21.59 -3.76 3.34
CA PRO A 37 -22.83 -4.15 4.00
C PRO A 37 -22.77 -5.58 4.60
N PHE A 38 -21.60 -6.19 4.61
CA PHE A 38 -21.34 -7.55 5.08
C PHE A 38 -20.02 -7.57 5.87
N THR A 39 -19.90 -8.56 6.74
CA THR A 39 -18.77 -8.76 7.63
C THR A 39 -18.01 -10.05 7.28
N ILE A 40 -16.88 -10.28 7.94
CA ILE A 40 -16.12 -11.53 7.80
C ILE A 40 -16.92 -12.78 8.22
N ALA A 41 -17.91 -12.62 9.11
CA ALA A 41 -18.76 -13.71 9.57
C ALA A 41 -19.91 -14.03 8.59
N ASP A 42 -20.14 -13.17 7.59
CA ASP A 42 -21.27 -13.33 6.67
C ASP A 42 -20.92 -14.25 5.50
N SER A 43 -21.39 -15.50 5.61
CA SER A 43 -21.32 -16.52 4.56
C SER A 43 -19.89 -16.82 4.05
N VAL A 44 -19.82 -17.66 3.01
CA VAL A 44 -18.55 -17.95 2.32
C VAL A 44 -18.04 -16.71 1.57
N TYR A 45 -18.93 -15.82 1.12
CA TYR A 45 -18.52 -14.63 0.37
C TYR A 45 -17.77 -13.62 1.26
N GLY A 46 -18.33 -13.24 2.42
CA GLY A 46 -17.69 -12.28 3.31
C GLY A 46 -16.36 -12.82 3.85
N SER A 47 -16.34 -14.08 4.29
CA SER A 47 -15.11 -14.71 4.78
C SER A 47 -14.00 -14.76 3.71
N THR A 48 -14.32 -15.12 2.47
CA THR A 48 -13.32 -15.16 1.38
C THR A 48 -12.87 -13.76 0.95
N PHE A 49 -13.79 -12.80 0.87
CA PHE A 49 -13.49 -11.40 0.54
C PHE A 49 -12.50 -10.78 1.54
N PHE A 50 -12.83 -10.80 2.84
CA PHE A 50 -12.00 -10.18 3.88
C PHE A 50 -10.68 -10.92 4.08
N MET A 51 -10.64 -12.24 3.92
CA MET A 51 -9.38 -12.99 4.04
C MET A 51 -8.42 -12.68 2.88
N ALA A 52 -8.90 -12.71 1.64
CA ALA A 52 -8.05 -12.45 0.47
C ALA A 52 -7.58 -10.99 0.41
N THR A 53 -8.51 -10.04 0.55
CA THR A 53 -8.19 -8.60 0.51
C THR A 53 -7.43 -8.16 1.75
N GLY A 54 -7.69 -8.76 2.92
CA GLY A 54 -7.01 -8.44 4.16
C GLY A 54 -5.56 -8.90 4.16
N PHE A 55 -5.30 -10.12 3.67
CA PHE A 55 -3.93 -10.60 3.48
C PHE A 55 -3.17 -9.71 2.49
N HIS A 56 -3.77 -9.37 1.36
CA HIS A 56 -3.19 -8.41 0.42
C HIS A 56 -2.95 -7.03 1.07
N GLY A 57 -3.89 -6.52 1.86
CA GLY A 57 -3.76 -5.25 2.58
C GLY A 57 -2.55 -5.24 3.53
N ILE A 58 -2.30 -6.34 4.25
CA ILE A 58 -1.08 -6.51 5.06
C ILE A 58 0.18 -6.44 4.19
N HIS A 59 0.19 -7.09 3.02
CA HIS A 59 1.32 -7.02 2.08
C HIS A 59 1.57 -5.59 1.61
N VAL A 60 0.51 -4.83 1.31
CA VAL A 60 0.63 -3.43 0.90
C VAL A 60 1.17 -2.55 2.03
N LEU A 61 0.75 -2.75 3.28
CA LEU A 61 1.28 -2.03 4.45
C LEU A 61 2.78 -2.29 4.64
N ILE A 62 3.21 -3.54 4.58
CA ILE A 62 4.63 -3.92 4.69
C ILE A 62 5.42 -3.35 3.49
N GLY A 63 4.89 -3.44 2.27
CA GLY A 63 5.53 -2.89 1.08
C GLY A 63 5.68 -1.37 1.14
N THR A 64 4.65 -0.66 1.61
CA THR A 64 4.67 0.81 1.71
C THR A 64 5.65 1.27 2.79
N THR A 65 5.73 0.59 3.93
CA THR A 65 6.73 0.89 4.97
C THR A 65 8.15 0.60 4.48
N PHE A 66 8.37 -0.50 3.75
CA PHE A 66 9.67 -0.79 3.13
C PHE A 66 10.10 0.29 2.14
N MET A 67 9.20 0.74 1.27
CA MET A 67 9.47 1.83 0.31
C MET A 67 9.71 3.16 1.02
N LEU A 68 9.00 3.45 2.12
CA LEU A 68 9.22 4.63 2.94
C LEU A 68 10.63 4.63 3.54
N ILE A 69 11.10 3.51 4.10
CA ILE A 69 12.48 3.38 4.60
C ILE A 69 13.49 3.57 3.46
N CYS A 70 13.23 3.02 2.27
CA CYS A 70 14.09 3.23 1.11
C CYS A 70 14.17 4.70 0.70
N LEU A 71 13.05 5.43 0.74
CA LEU A 71 13.01 6.87 0.47
C LEU A 71 13.81 7.65 1.52
N LEU A 72 13.62 7.37 2.81
CA LEU A 72 14.36 8.03 3.89
C LEU A 72 15.87 7.79 3.78
N ARG A 73 16.28 6.57 3.40
CA ARG A 73 17.69 6.23 3.15
C ARG A 73 18.24 6.92 1.90
N HIS A 74 17.41 7.19 0.89
CA HIS A 74 17.84 7.89 -0.32
C HIS A 74 18.01 9.40 -0.10
N LEU A 75 17.25 9.98 0.84
CA LEU A 75 17.32 11.39 1.21
C LEU A 75 18.47 11.76 2.15
N ASN A 76 19.02 10.79 2.88
CA ASN A 76 20.10 10.99 3.85
C ASN A 76 21.46 10.58 3.27
#